data_AF-E3M757-F1
#
_entry.id   AF-E3M757-F1
#
_cell.length_a   1.000
_cell.length_b   1.000
_cell.length_c   1.000
_cell.angle_alpha   90.00
_cell.angle_beta   90.00
_cell.angle_gamma   90.00
#
_symmetry.space_group_name_H-M   'P 1'
#
loop_
_entity.id
_entity.type
_entity.pdbx_description
1 polymer ?
#
loop_
_entity_poly.entity_id
_entity_poly.type
_entity_poly.pdbx_seq_one_letter_code
_entity_poly.pdbx_strand_id
1 'polypeptide(L)'
;MPLEILKFPYLVQQEMMKMMNYPELLMLSLCSSKALLLVRSFKFNIHMVRYKIHANTIALFFETNNGDSLHPLSVFKACSQDAQDTFEVVMRGSKLNCSFSIEKSFLSIEDQGNLMVYAFSAEKMQEILVDHMNYLLKEEFSNRLIVTIDSRLKYIPKIKNLECIFIYGDEQIVEAERLEQLLSVNPNQKTLRISAEIDGVLGENSSIPHINWMHLHVRNNLLSQLLPRFTGDYLQILPEKCDDSVIIKFLQEWTSGRKYQNLRTLLLFSQRNSFSNPAIVLENFETMPWDPLRRPAHYESSRNRITFEKSMVKSAEVHKLLNILNTTSCGFSIIFNSYLIFLILTKSPKELSVYKYLLVFTSIFEMFYSLLEAYLVPIHYSFDTTDLVMISVKDKSLSRSFLLILNSIYWGFFGSTLSIYVVHFIYRYLAISKNKLMETFNSWKFLLWLTIRLVQNRKSEIPIFPIFRLFSENFSDGKFSDFFFRKIFPNGNFPNWFFGKFSEIVGKFSGKKRKIRFFEVLKKKAKHLVDGFDHQNSGPDN
;
A
#
# COMPACT_ATOMS: atom_id res chain seq x y z
N MET A 1 9.88 0.89 36.12
CA MET A 1 11.01 1.70 36.59
C MET A 1 11.28 2.76 35.53
N PRO A 2 11.23 4.07 35.84
CA PRO A 2 11.60 5.11 34.88
C PRO A 2 13.09 4.98 34.53
N LEU A 3 13.43 5.00 33.24
CA LEU A 3 14.81 4.89 32.77
C LEU A 3 15.54 6.22 33.04
N GLU A 4 16.54 6.23 33.90
CA GLU A 4 17.28 7.44 34.26
C GLU A 4 18.41 7.77 33.27
N ILE A 5 18.06 7.87 31.97
CA ILE A 5 19.03 8.09 30.86
C ILE A 5 19.96 9.27 31.16
N LEU A 6 19.42 10.33 31.76
CA LEU A 6 20.16 11.57 32.05
C LEU A 6 21.23 11.43 33.15
N LYS A 7 21.25 10.33 33.92
CA LYS A 7 22.27 10.10 34.95
C LYS A 7 23.54 9.42 34.41
N PHE A 8 23.48 8.81 33.24
CA PHE A 8 24.66 8.17 32.65
C PHE A 8 25.69 9.22 32.19
N PRO A 9 26.99 8.87 32.09
CA PRO A 9 27.98 9.74 31.47
C PRO A 9 27.59 10.13 30.05
N TYR A 10 27.97 11.35 29.62
CA TYR A 10 27.55 11.90 28.32
C TYR A 10 27.88 10.98 27.13
N LEU A 11 29.05 10.32 27.13
CA LEU A 11 29.43 9.36 26.09
C LEU A 11 28.46 8.17 26.01
N VAL A 12 28.02 7.65 27.16
CA VAL A 12 27.03 6.57 27.21
C VAL A 12 25.68 7.07 26.68
N GLN A 13 25.28 8.30 27.03
CA GLN A 13 24.05 8.90 26.49
C GLN A 13 24.11 9.03 24.96
N GLN A 14 25.26 9.42 24.39
CA GLN A 14 25.44 9.49 22.94
C GLN A 14 25.33 8.13 22.26
N GLU A 15 25.94 7.08 22.82
CA GLU A 15 25.81 5.72 22.29
C GLU A 15 24.37 5.20 22.40
N MET A 16 23.68 5.49 23.51
CA MET A 16 22.25 5.14 23.64
C MET A 16 21.40 5.80 22.56
N MET A 17 21.63 7.08 22.24
CA MET A 17 20.91 7.76 21.16
C MET A 17 21.19 7.16 19.78
N LYS A 18 22.42 6.71 19.50
CA LYS A 18 22.75 6.02 18.25
C LYS A 18 22.02 4.68 18.09
N MET A 19 21.66 4.04 19.21
CA MET A 19 20.91 2.79 19.23
C MET A 19 19.39 2.98 19.14
N MET A 20 18.89 4.21 19.35
CA MET A 20 17.47 4.54 19.27
C MET A 20 17.04 4.82 17.82
N ASN A 21 15.80 4.48 17.48
CA ASN A 21 15.20 4.89 16.23
C ASN A 21 14.68 6.34 16.28
N TYR A 22 14.34 6.94 15.13
CA TYR A 22 13.86 8.33 15.09
C TYR A 22 12.57 8.59 15.90
N PRO A 23 11.56 7.70 15.89
CA PRO A 23 10.43 7.81 16.82
C PRO A 23 10.84 7.88 18.30
N GLU A 24 11.72 7.00 18.75
CA GLU A 24 12.21 6.98 20.13
C GLU A 24 12.95 8.26 20.50
N LEU A 25 13.78 8.78 19.59
CA LEU A 25 14.47 10.06 19.77
C LEU A 25 13.49 11.23 19.85
N LEU A 26 12.45 11.25 19.01
CA LEU A 26 11.39 12.26 19.10
C LEU A 26 10.67 12.15 20.45
N MET A 27 10.24 10.96 20.86
CA MET A 27 9.55 10.76 22.14
C MET A 27 10.42 11.17 23.33
N LEU A 28 11.71 10.83 23.31
CA LEU A 28 12.67 11.26 24.34
C LEU A 28 12.78 12.79 24.40
N SER A 29 12.73 13.47 23.25
CA SER A 29 12.76 14.93 23.18
C SER A 29 11.54 15.59 23.83
N LEU A 30 10.43 14.87 23.96
CA LEU A 30 9.18 15.34 24.58
C LEU A 30 9.14 15.12 26.10
N CYS A 31 10.05 14.31 26.66
CA CYS A 31 10.02 13.95 28.08
C CYS A 31 10.49 15.07 29.03
N SER A 32 11.43 15.93 28.60
CA SER A 32 11.91 17.07 29.40
C SER A 32 12.78 18.02 28.58
N SER A 33 12.96 19.26 29.04
CA SER A 33 13.90 20.22 28.43
C SER A 33 15.35 19.71 28.39
N LYS A 34 15.78 18.94 29.41
CA LYS A 34 17.12 18.34 29.44
C LYS A 34 17.27 17.25 28.37
N ALA A 35 16.26 16.38 28.24
CA ALA A 35 16.24 15.34 27.21
C ALA A 35 16.17 15.94 25.80
N LEU A 36 15.39 17.02 25.61
CA LEU A 36 15.37 17.79 24.36
C LEU A 36 16.76 18.30 23.97
N LEU A 37 17.50 18.91 24.90
CA LEU A 37 18.86 19.39 24.63
C LEU A 37 19.82 18.25 24.29
N LEU A 38 19.66 17.09 24.96
CA LEU A 38 20.44 15.90 24.66
C LEU A 38 20.16 15.37 23.24
N VAL A 39 18.90 15.16 22.87
CA VAL A 39 18.53 14.70 21.52
C VAL A 39 18.94 15.74 20.47
N ARG A 40 18.85 17.03 20.76
CA ARG A 40 19.33 18.10 19.87
C ARG A 40 20.86 18.04 19.66
N SER A 41 21.62 17.39 20.54
CA SER A 41 23.05 17.16 20.33
C SER A 41 23.35 16.01 19.36
N PHE A 42 22.35 15.17 19.06
CA PHE A 42 22.44 14.09 18.09
C PHE A 42 22.49 14.62 16.65
N LYS A 43 23.35 14.02 15.81
CA LYS A 43 23.45 14.36 14.39
C LYS A 43 22.47 13.48 13.60
N PHE A 44 21.39 14.09 13.12
CA PHE A 44 20.42 13.42 12.27
C PHE A 44 20.99 13.23 10.85
N ASN A 45 20.89 12.02 10.31
CA ASN A 45 21.27 11.73 8.92
C ASN A 45 20.03 11.83 8.01
N ILE A 46 19.48 13.03 7.89
CA ILE A 46 18.26 13.31 7.12
C ILE A 46 18.54 14.47 6.17
N HIS A 47 17.76 14.59 5.11
CA HIS A 47 17.84 15.74 4.19
C HIS A 47 16.53 16.50 4.07
N MET A 48 15.42 15.85 4.42
CA MET A 48 14.10 16.45 4.35
C MET A 48 13.19 15.97 5.49
N VAL A 49 12.41 16.90 6.04
CA VAL A 49 11.27 16.57 6.89
C VAL A 49 10.01 16.68 6.07
N ARG A 50 9.16 15.65 6.17
CA ARG A 50 7.88 15.61 5.49
C ARG A 50 6.76 15.69 6.52
N TYR A 51 5.94 16.71 6.36
CA TYR A 51 4.71 16.93 7.13
C TYR A 51 3.54 16.44 6.27
N LYS A 52 2.73 15.51 6.80
CA LYS A 52 1.45 15.13 6.18
C LYS A 52 0.30 15.59 7.05
N ILE A 53 -0.63 16.36 6.50
CA ILE A 53 -1.78 16.90 7.22
C ILE A 53 -3.07 16.37 6.58
N HIS A 54 -3.97 15.86 7.41
CA HIS A 54 -5.32 15.48 7.01
C HIS A 54 -6.27 15.79 8.17
N ALA A 55 -7.24 16.66 7.91
CA ALA A 55 -8.17 17.18 8.91
C ALA A 55 -7.44 17.70 10.18
N ASN A 56 -7.69 17.08 11.33
CA ASN A 56 -7.13 17.43 12.64
C ASN A 56 -5.82 16.67 12.98
N THR A 57 -5.22 15.98 12.01
CA THR A 57 -4.08 15.09 12.22
C THR A 57 -2.86 15.58 11.43
N ILE A 58 -1.69 15.52 12.05
CA ILE A 58 -0.39 15.78 11.44
C ILE A 58 0.55 14.60 11.67
N ALA A 59 1.13 14.07 10.61
CA ALA A 59 2.11 12.99 10.65
C ALA A 59 3.48 13.49 10.18
N LEU A 60 4.52 13.09 10.91
CA LEU A 60 5.90 13.49 10.66
C LEU A 60 6.70 12.33 10.09
N PHE A 61 7.54 12.61 9.10
CA PHE A 61 8.45 11.64 8.52
C PHE A 61 9.81 12.27 8.23
N PHE A 62 10.86 11.47 8.36
CA PHE A 62 12.21 11.81 7.91
C PHE A 62 12.53 11.11 6.59
N GLU A 63 13.23 11.83 5.72
CA GLU A 63 13.73 11.32 4.45
C GLU A 63 15.26 11.38 4.47
N THR A 64 15.91 10.25 4.17
CA THR A 64 17.39 10.15 4.19
C THR A 64 17.99 10.27 2.78
N ASN A 65 19.27 10.62 2.71
CA ASN A 65 19.99 10.82 1.43
C ASN A 65 20.16 9.54 0.59
N ASN A 66 20.06 8.36 1.21
CA ASN A 66 20.47 7.10 0.57
C ASN A 66 19.36 6.43 -0.27
N GLY A 67 18.28 7.15 -0.57
CA GLY A 67 17.21 6.73 -1.47
C GLY A 67 15.92 6.38 -0.75
N ASP A 68 14.95 7.31 -0.82
CA ASP A 68 13.50 7.19 -0.55
C ASP A 68 13.05 6.40 0.70
N SER A 69 13.94 6.11 1.65
CA SER A 69 13.52 5.50 2.91
C SER A 69 12.79 6.55 3.73
N LEU A 70 11.46 6.49 3.65
CA LEU A 70 10.59 7.31 4.46
C LEU A 70 10.53 6.70 5.85
N HIS A 71 11.14 7.36 6.82
CA HIS A 71 11.12 6.93 8.21
C HIS A 71 10.00 7.65 8.93
N PRO A 72 8.92 6.94 9.27
CA PRO A 72 7.80 7.57 9.96
C PRO A 72 8.18 7.83 11.43
N LEU A 73 7.91 9.04 11.93
CA LEU A 73 8.31 9.47 13.28
C LEU A 73 7.17 9.26 14.27
N SER A 74 6.08 9.98 14.08
CA SER A 74 4.91 9.96 14.94
C SER A 74 3.75 10.66 14.24
N VAL A 75 2.54 10.35 14.72
CA VAL A 75 1.29 10.96 14.28
C VAL A 75 0.68 11.68 15.48
N PHE A 76 0.32 12.95 15.30
CA PHE A 76 -0.35 13.76 16.31
C PHE A 76 -1.77 14.07 15.84
N LYS A 77 -2.76 13.77 16.67
CA LYS A 77 -4.18 13.98 16.36
C LYS A 77 -4.83 14.84 17.44
N ALA A 78 -5.39 15.98 17.04
CA ALA A 78 -6.13 16.83 17.96
C ALA A 78 -7.54 16.26 18.20
N CYS A 79 -7.90 16.05 19.46
CA CYS A 79 -9.14 15.44 19.90
C CYS A 79 -10.01 16.45 20.67
N SER A 80 -11.32 16.43 20.38
CA SER A 80 -12.31 17.27 21.05
C SER A 80 -12.89 16.65 22.32
N GLN A 81 -12.85 15.32 22.46
CA GLN A 81 -13.40 14.59 23.61
C GLN A 81 -12.27 14.16 24.53
N ASP A 82 -12.40 14.44 25.83
CA ASP A 82 -11.40 14.06 26.82
C ASP A 82 -11.31 12.53 27.00
N ALA A 83 -10.10 12.05 27.28
CA ALA A 83 -9.84 10.67 27.67
C ALA A 83 -9.51 10.56 29.16
N GLN A 84 -9.86 9.43 29.77
CA GLN A 84 -9.60 9.20 31.20
C GLN A 84 -8.11 9.03 31.51
N ASP A 85 -7.35 8.39 30.61
CA ASP A 85 -5.92 8.11 30.80
C ASP A 85 -5.06 9.05 29.95
N THR A 86 -4.78 10.24 30.50
CA THR A 86 -3.94 11.25 29.84
C THR A 86 -2.70 11.60 30.67
N PHE A 87 -1.66 12.10 30.00
CA PHE A 87 -0.42 12.57 30.59
C PHE A 87 0.00 13.90 29.99
N GLU A 88 0.62 14.77 30.80
CA GLU A 88 1.08 16.08 30.35
C GLU A 88 2.41 15.97 29.61
N VAL A 89 2.48 16.56 28.42
CA VAL A 89 3.71 16.76 27.63
C VAL A 89 3.96 18.25 27.49
N VAL A 90 5.17 18.71 27.81
CA VAL A 90 5.53 20.13 27.63
C VAL A 90 6.32 20.28 26.33
N MET A 91 5.70 20.85 25.30
CA MET A 91 6.35 21.19 24.03
C MET A 91 6.50 22.69 23.92
N ARG A 92 7.74 23.17 23.80
CA ARG A 92 8.05 24.60 23.57
C ARG A 92 7.35 25.54 24.57
N GLY A 93 7.22 25.10 25.82
CA GLY A 93 6.56 25.84 26.91
C GLY A 93 5.04 25.67 26.98
N SER A 94 4.43 25.04 25.98
CA SER A 94 3.00 24.71 25.98
C SER A 94 2.77 23.35 26.64
N LYS A 95 1.83 23.29 27.59
CA LYS A 95 1.38 22.07 28.24
C LYS A 95 0.30 21.41 27.39
N LEU A 96 0.56 20.21 26.91
CA LEU A 96 -0.30 19.44 26.02
C LEU A 96 -0.78 18.21 26.78
N ASN A 97 -2.10 18.06 26.93
CA ASN A 97 -2.65 16.86 27.53
C ASN A 97 -2.74 15.75 26.48
N CYS A 98 -2.03 14.64 26.68
CA CYS A 98 -1.82 13.63 25.66
C CYS A 98 -2.25 12.23 26.11
N SER A 99 -2.67 11.37 25.19
CA SER A 99 -2.73 9.92 25.39
C SER A 99 -2.02 9.21 24.25
N PHE A 100 -1.66 7.95 24.46
CA PHE A 100 -1.03 7.13 23.44
C PHE A 100 -2.05 6.15 22.86
N SER A 101 -2.15 6.10 21.54
CA SER A 101 -3.01 5.16 20.83
C SER A 101 -2.21 4.42 19.77
N ILE A 102 -2.55 3.15 19.51
CA ILE A 102 -1.95 2.32 18.46
C ILE A 102 -2.98 2.12 17.32
N GLU A 103 -3.95 3.02 17.18
CA GLU A 103 -4.90 2.98 16.07
C GLU A 103 -4.17 3.08 14.72
N LYS A 104 -4.59 2.28 13.73
CA LYS A 104 -4.12 2.45 12.36
C LYS A 104 -4.54 3.84 11.85
N SER A 105 -3.56 4.71 11.60
CA SER A 105 -3.84 6.00 10.97
C SER A 105 -3.86 5.84 9.44
N PHE A 106 -4.80 6.48 8.75
CA PHE A 106 -4.84 6.52 7.27
C PHE A 106 -3.56 7.10 6.64
N LEU A 107 -2.72 7.78 7.42
CA LEU A 107 -1.48 8.42 6.96
C LEU A 107 -0.23 7.53 7.10
N SER A 108 -0.32 6.36 7.75
CA SER A 108 0.81 5.46 8.05
C SER A 108 0.68 4.09 7.37
N ILE A 109 1.81 3.59 6.87
CA ILE A 109 1.93 2.28 6.19
C ILE A 109 2.14 1.14 7.23
N GLU A 110 2.49 1.48 8.47
CA GLU A 110 2.77 0.54 9.57
C GLU A 110 2.02 0.93 10.85
N ASP A 111 1.87 -0.03 11.77
CA ASP A 111 1.37 0.20 13.14
C ASP A 111 2.32 1.16 13.85
N GLN A 112 1.90 2.41 14.02
CA GLN A 112 2.68 3.44 14.69
C GLN A 112 2.00 3.93 15.96
N GLY A 113 2.81 4.37 16.91
CA GLY A 113 2.34 5.11 18.06
C GLY A 113 1.79 6.46 17.66
N ASN A 114 0.49 6.66 17.87
CA ASN A 114 -0.16 7.95 17.72
C ASN A 114 -0.20 8.67 19.07
N LEU A 115 0.16 9.95 19.07
CA LEU A 115 -0.06 10.84 20.21
C LEU A 115 -1.37 11.60 20.01
N MET A 116 -2.36 11.26 20.81
CA MET A 116 -3.65 11.96 20.84
C MET A 116 -3.49 13.18 21.72
N VAL A 117 -3.82 14.38 21.22
CA VAL A 117 -3.68 15.64 21.96
C VAL A 117 -5.07 16.20 22.23
N TYR A 118 -5.41 16.34 23.51
CA TYR A 118 -6.72 16.79 23.98
C TYR A 118 -6.71 18.27 24.35
N ALA A 119 -7.90 18.88 24.35
CA ALA A 119 -8.12 20.28 24.75
C ALA A 119 -7.27 21.31 23.97
N PHE A 120 -6.83 20.97 22.75
CA PHE A 120 -6.11 21.86 21.84
C PHE A 120 -6.77 21.88 20.47
N SER A 121 -6.78 23.06 19.83
CA SER A 121 -7.17 23.13 18.42
C SER A 121 -6.10 22.48 17.53
N ALA A 122 -6.51 21.93 16.39
CA ALA A 122 -5.59 21.29 15.47
C ALA A 122 -4.53 22.26 14.95
N GLU A 123 -4.92 23.51 14.70
CA GLU A 123 -4.05 24.57 14.20
C GLU A 123 -2.94 24.88 15.20
N LYS A 124 -3.30 25.12 16.47
CA LYS A 124 -2.34 25.41 17.53
C LYS A 124 -1.40 24.24 17.82
N MET A 125 -1.94 23.00 17.80
CA MET A 125 -1.13 21.79 17.93
C MET A 125 -0.10 21.68 16.81
N GLN A 126 -0.51 21.91 15.56
CA GLN A 126 0.36 21.85 14.39
C GLN A 126 1.46 22.93 14.45
N GLU A 127 1.14 24.15 14.86
CA GLU A 127 2.13 25.23 15.03
C GLU A 127 3.18 24.89 16.10
N ILE A 128 2.74 24.42 17.27
CA ILE A 128 3.65 24.02 18.35
C ILE A 128 4.57 22.88 17.89
N LEU A 129 4.02 21.90 17.18
CA LEU A 129 4.78 20.76 16.67
C LEU A 129 5.82 21.20 15.63
N VAL A 130 5.43 22.07 14.69
CA VAL A 130 6.37 22.61 13.69
C VAL A 130 7.47 23.43 14.36
N ASP A 131 7.16 24.27 15.35
CA ASP A 131 8.17 25.00 16.13
C ASP A 131 9.10 24.06 16.91
N HIS A 132 8.55 22.99 17.51
CA HIS A 132 9.34 21.96 18.18
C HIS A 132 10.33 21.29 17.23
N MET A 133 9.87 20.89 16.04
CA MET A 133 10.73 20.27 15.03
C MET A 133 11.81 21.21 14.53
N ASN A 134 11.47 22.48 14.27
CA ASN A 134 12.43 23.51 13.88
C ASN A 134 13.50 23.75 14.97
N TYR A 135 13.13 23.62 16.25
CA TYR A 135 14.09 23.76 17.35
C TYR A 135 14.95 22.51 17.56
N LEU A 136 14.37 21.32 17.39
CA LEU A 136 15.04 20.02 17.54
C LEU A 136 16.11 19.82 16.46
N LEU A 137 15.79 20.21 15.24
CA LEU A 137 16.64 20.08 14.07
C LEU A 137 17.50 21.34 13.94
N LYS A 138 18.77 21.25 14.36
CA LYS A 138 19.72 22.39 14.33
C LYS A 138 20.03 22.91 12.91
N GLU A 139 19.89 22.07 11.90
CA GLU A 139 20.25 22.36 10.52
C GLU A 139 19.02 22.83 9.73
N GLU A 140 19.27 23.66 8.71
CA GLU A 140 18.26 24.08 7.75
C GLU A 140 17.99 22.95 6.75
N PHE A 141 17.15 22.00 7.15
CA PHE A 141 16.64 20.98 6.23
C PHE A 141 15.59 21.57 5.30
N SER A 142 15.54 21.04 4.08
CA SER A 142 14.40 21.25 3.19
C SER A 142 13.16 20.61 3.79
N ASN A 143 12.01 21.26 3.67
CA ASN A 143 10.75 20.72 4.15
C ASN A 143 9.79 20.45 2.99
N ARG A 144 8.98 19.41 3.14
CA ARG A 144 7.88 19.07 2.23
C ARG A 144 6.59 18.96 3.00
N LEU A 145 5.55 19.58 2.47
CA LEU A 145 4.22 19.52 3.02
C LEU A 145 3.32 18.74 2.08
N ILE A 146 2.58 17.80 2.65
CA ILE A 146 1.52 17.06 1.98
C ILE A 146 0.23 17.33 2.74
N VAL A 147 -0.81 17.77 2.04
CA VAL A 147 -2.10 18.11 2.65
C VAL A 147 -3.22 17.43 1.88
N THR A 148 -4.19 16.88 2.59
CA THR A 148 -5.48 16.53 2.02
C THR A 148 -6.45 17.68 2.28
N ILE A 149 -6.95 18.32 1.22
CA ILE A 149 -8.00 19.33 1.29
C ILE A 149 -9.35 18.64 1.38
N ASP A 150 -10.06 18.93 2.46
CA ASP A 150 -11.47 18.58 2.69
C ASP A 150 -12.15 19.75 3.43
N SER A 151 -13.43 19.61 3.82
CA SER A 151 -14.15 20.64 4.58
C SER A 151 -13.60 20.91 5.99
N ARG A 152 -12.72 20.05 6.50
CA ARG A 152 -12.15 20.13 7.86
C ARG A 152 -10.80 20.82 7.88
N LEU A 153 -10.08 20.85 6.75
CA LEU A 153 -8.84 21.61 6.64
C LEU A 153 -9.13 23.12 6.59
N LYS A 154 -8.79 23.81 7.68
CA LYS A 154 -8.94 25.26 7.82
C LYS A 154 -7.64 26.03 7.65
N TYR A 155 -6.51 25.38 7.88
CA TYR A 155 -5.22 26.03 8.05
C TYR A 155 -4.07 25.13 7.61
N ILE A 156 -3.00 25.76 7.13
CA ILE A 156 -1.70 25.12 6.88
C ILE A 156 -0.66 25.82 7.75
N PRO A 157 0.10 25.09 8.58
CA PRO A 157 1.12 25.70 9.42
C PRO A 157 2.24 26.33 8.59
N LYS A 158 2.80 27.43 9.11
CA LYS A 158 3.99 28.06 8.53
C LYS A 158 5.21 27.18 8.74
N ILE A 159 5.80 26.69 7.66
CA ILE A 159 6.96 25.79 7.68
C ILE A 159 8.16 26.51 7.05
N LYS A 160 9.28 26.58 7.75
CA LYS A 160 10.53 27.17 7.24
C LYS A 160 11.09 26.31 6.10
N ASN A 161 11.77 26.91 5.13
CA ASN A 161 12.43 26.17 4.03
C ASN A 161 11.51 25.16 3.32
N LEU A 162 10.23 25.50 3.18
CA LEU A 162 9.24 24.66 2.51
C LEU A 162 9.46 24.69 1.00
N GLU A 163 9.96 23.60 0.43
CA GLU A 163 10.28 23.53 -0.99
C GLU A 163 9.09 23.06 -1.84
N CYS A 164 8.29 22.13 -1.29
CA CYS A 164 7.27 21.41 -2.02
C CYS A 164 5.96 21.36 -1.23
N ILE A 165 4.85 21.68 -1.90
CA ILE A 165 3.50 21.50 -1.38
C ILE A 165 2.75 20.55 -2.31
N PHE A 166 2.27 19.43 -1.76
CA PHE A 166 1.41 18.48 -2.44
C PHE A 166 0.03 18.49 -1.82
N ILE A 167 -0.97 18.72 -2.64
CA ILE A 167 -2.37 18.83 -2.23
C ILE A 167 -3.15 17.70 -2.89
N TYR A 168 -3.77 16.88 -2.06
CA TYR A 168 -4.72 15.84 -2.44
C TYR A 168 -6.14 16.31 -2.15
N GLY A 169 -7.10 15.95 -2.99
CA GLY A 169 -8.52 16.15 -2.73
C GLY A 169 -9.28 14.89 -3.10
N ASP A 170 -10.16 14.45 -2.20
CA ASP A 170 -11.01 13.28 -2.41
C ASP A 170 -12.20 13.65 -3.29
N GLU A 171 -11.97 13.74 -4.61
CA GLU A 171 -12.98 14.01 -5.65
C GLU A 171 -13.74 15.35 -5.51
N GLN A 172 -13.33 16.23 -4.59
CA GLN A 172 -13.92 17.54 -4.38
C GLN A 172 -13.23 18.60 -5.25
N ILE A 173 -14.06 19.51 -5.78
CA ILE A 173 -13.61 20.73 -6.45
C ILE A 173 -13.08 21.69 -5.38
N VAL A 174 -11.90 22.25 -5.62
CA VAL A 174 -11.26 23.24 -4.76
C VAL A 174 -11.37 24.61 -5.40
N GLU A 175 -11.99 25.55 -4.71
CA GLU A 175 -12.06 26.94 -5.16
C GLU A 175 -10.68 27.60 -5.17
N ALA A 176 -10.37 28.33 -6.24
CA ALA A 176 -9.10 29.01 -6.45
C ALA A 176 -8.77 30.01 -5.32
N GLU A 177 -9.76 30.76 -4.83
CA GLU A 177 -9.60 31.69 -3.70
C GLU A 177 -9.18 30.96 -2.43
N ARG A 178 -9.86 29.85 -2.10
CA ARG A 178 -9.52 29.02 -0.95
C ARG A 178 -8.09 28.48 -1.05
N LEU A 179 -7.67 28.07 -2.24
CA LEU A 179 -6.31 27.63 -2.50
C LEU A 179 -5.29 28.76 -2.27
N GLU A 180 -5.56 29.97 -2.77
CA GLU A 180 -4.69 31.13 -2.55
C GLU A 180 -4.56 31.48 -1.07
N GLN A 181 -5.67 31.47 -0.33
CA GLN A 181 -5.68 31.70 1.12
C GLN A 181 -4.77 30.68 1.85
N LEU A 182 -4.90 29.38 1.52
CA LEU A 182 -4.08 28.33 2.12
C LEU A 182 -2.58 28.46 1.77
N LEU A 183 -2.26 28.85 0.54
CA LEU A 183 -0.88 29.00 0.09
C LEU A 183 -0.23 30.32 0.56
N SER A 184 -1.02 31.34 0.90
CA SER A 184 -0.51 32.65 1.34
C SER A 184 0.40 32.57 2.58
N VAL A 185 0.18 31.57 3.43
CA VAL A 185 0.96 31.34 4.66
C VAL A 185 2.42 30.96 4.37
N ASN A 186 2.67 30.33 3.21
CA ASN A 186 3.99 29.86 2.80
C ASN A 186 4.27 30.29 1.36
N PRO A 187 4.71 31.55 1.09
CA PRO A 187 4.74 32.12 -0.26
C PRO A 187 5.96 31.78 -1.14
N ASN A 188 6.95 31.04 -0.63
CA ASN A 188 8.25 30.83 -1.28
C ASN A 188 8.49 29.38 -1.75
N GLN A 189 7.42 28.61 -1.98
CA GLN A 189 7.49 27.24 -2.45
C GLN A 189 8.02 27.17 -3.89
N LYS A 190 8.93 26.22 -4.14
CA LYS A 190 9.49 25.97 -5.47
C LYS A 190 8.58 25.09 -6.31
N THR A 191 7.75 24.28 -5.65
CA THR A 191 6.97 23.21 -6.27
C THR A 191 5.56 23.14 -5.68
N LEU A 192 4.56 23.13 -6.56
CA LEU A 192 3.15 22.92 -6.22
C LEU A 192 2.58 21.77 -7.04
N ARG A 193 2.02 20.76 -6.39
CA ARG A 193 1.26 19.69 -7.05
C ARG A 193 -0.11 19.59 -6.43
N ILE A 194 -1.14 19.60 -7.26
CA ILE A 194 -2.53 19.49 -6.84
C ILE A 194 -3.17 18.38 -7.66
N SER A 195 -3.66 17.34 -6.99
CA SER A 195 -4.43 16.27 -7.66
C SER A 195 -5.93 16.54 -7.68
N ALA A 196 -6.41 17.46 -6.84
CA ALA A 196 -7.80 17.91 -6.84
C ALA A 196 -8.10 18.81 -8.05
N GLU A 197 -9.36 18.85 -8.46
CA GLU A 197 -9.82 19.75 -9.52
C GLU A 197 -9.99 21.16 -8.97
N ILE A 198 -9.40 22.15 -9.63
CA ILE A 198 -9.45 23.55 -9.22
C ILE A 198 -10.44 24.31 -10.09
N ASP A 199 -11.33 25.07 -9.46
CA ASP A 199 -12.29 25.91 -10.14
C ASP A 199 -12.30 27.35 -9.59
N GLY A 200 -12.77 28.31 -10.38
CA GLY A 200 -12.85 29.72 -10.04
C GLY A 200 -11.86 30.61 -10.80
N VAL A 201 -11.50 31.74 -10.19
CA VAL A 201 -10.66 32.80 -10.78
C VAL A 201 -9.49 33.06 -9.84
N LEU A 202 -8.28 33.21 -10.41
CA LEU A 202 -7.11 33.61 -9.63
C LEU A 202 -7.08 35.12 -9.47
N GLY A 203 -6.74 35.60 -8.28
CA GLY A 203 -6.55 37.04 -8.05
C GLY A 203 -5.46 37.62 -8.95
N GLU A 204 -5.56 38.90 -9.31
CA GLU A 204 -4.56 39.57 -10.18
C GLU A 204 -3.14 39.53 -9.59
N ASN A 205 -3.03 39.53 -8.26
CA ASN A 205 -1.76 39.45 -7.53
C ASN A 205 -1.42 38.03 -7.03
N SER A 206 -2.07 36.99 -7.58
CA SER A 206 -1.78 35.59 -7.25
C SER A 206 -0.31 35.24 -7.43
N SER A 207 0.28 34.58 -6.43
CA SER A 207 1.63 34.04 -6.50
C SER A 207 1.71 32.71 -7.26
N ILE A 208 0.57 32.04 -7.48
CA ILE A 208 0.50 30.69 -8.08
C ILE A 208 1.18 30.64 -9.46
N PRO A 209 0.91 31.56 -10.41
CA PRO A 209 1.56 31.54 -11.73
C PRO A 209 3.09 31.69 -11.69
N HIS A 210 3.64 32.16 -10.57
CA HIS A 210 5.07 32.40 -10.40
C HIS A 210 5.81 31.24 -9.73
N ILE A 211 5.12 30.15 -9.40
CA ILE A 211 5.74 28.94 -8.86
C ILE A 211 6.48 28.22 -9.99
N ASN A 212 7.76 27.89 -9.75
CA ASN A 212 8.65 27.33 -10.78
C ASN A 212 8.13 26.02 -11.36
N TRP A 213 7.71 25.09 -10.51
CA TRP A 213 7.26 23.75 -10.91
C TRP A 213 5.82 23.50 -10.47
N MET A 214 4.93 23.29 -11.43
CA MET A 214 3.51 23.08 -11.16
C MET A 214 2.92 21.86 -11.85
N HIS A 215 2.06 21.15 -11.13
CA HIS A 215 1.15 20.15 -11.68
C HIS A 215 -0.26 20.37 -11.13
N LEU A 216 -1.22 20.72 -12.00
CA LEU A 216 -2.58 21.11 -11.62
C LEU A 216 -3.63 20.39 -12.46
N HIS A 217 -4.79 20.12 -11.88
CA HIS A 217 -6.02 19.77 -12.59
C HIS A 217 -6.97 20.97 -12.51
N VAL A 218 -7.38 21.53 -13.64
CA VAL A 218 -8.15 22.80 -13.68
C VAL A 218 -9.44 22.65 -14.48
N ARG A 219 -10.52 23.26 -13.97
CA ARG A 219 -11.79 23.43 -14.68
C ARG A 219 -11.89 24.82 -15.30
N ASN A 220 -12.91 24.97 -16.15
CA ASN A 220 -13.30 26.26 -16.73
C ASN A 220 -12.12 26.96 -17.45
N ASN A 221 -12.21 28.28 -17.59
CA ASN A 221 -11.21 29.12 -18.24
C ASN A 221 -10.02 29.46 -17.32
N LEU A 222 -9.74 28.64 -16.29
CA LEU A 222 -8.62 28.89 -15.38
C LEU A 222 -7.27 28.79 -16.10
N LEU A 223 -7.16 27.86 -17.07
CA LEU A 223 -5.97 27.74 -17.92
C LEU A 223 -5.67 29.05 -18.66
N SER A 224 -6.70 29.72 -19.21
CA SER A 224 -6.50 30.96 -19.96
C SER A 224 -6.11 32.15 -19.08
N GLN A 225 -6.30 32.06 -17.76
CA GLN A 225 -5.82 33.06 -16.81
C GLN A 225 -4.39 32.75 -16.32
N LEU A 226 -4.13 31.48 -16.03
CA LEU A 226 -2.86 31.03 -15.46
C LEU A 226 -1.73 31.05 -16.49
N LEU A 227 -1.96 30.50 -17.69
CA LEU A 227 -0.91 30.33 -18.69
C LEU A 227 -0.29 31.66 -19.16
N PRO A 228 -1.04 32.75 -19.41
CA PRO A 228 -0.46 34.04 -19.82
C PRO A 228 0.41 34.73 -18.75
N ARG A 229 0.19 34.37 -17.48
CA ARG A 229 0.89 34.91 -16.30
C ARG A 229 2.02 34.00 -15.81
N PHE A 230 2.16 32.81 -16.38
CA PHE A 230 3.12 31.82 -15.92
C PHE A 230 4.56 32.24 -16.20
N THR A 231 5.42 32.17 -15.18
CA THR A 231 6.85 32.55 -15.27
C THR A 231 7.83 31.44 -14.87
N GLY A 232 7.32 30.25 -14.52
CA GLY A 232 8.12 29.12 -14.04
C GLY A 232 8.85 28.34 -15.13
N ASP A 233 9.51 27.25 -14.73
CA ASP A 233 10.31 26.40 -15.63
C ASP A 233 9.57 25.15 -16.11
N TYR A 234 8.59 24.67 -15.36
CA TYR A 234 7.82 23.47 -15.68
C TYR A 234 6.35 23.64 -15.32
N LEU A 235 5.49 23.33 -16.28
CA LEU A 235 4.04 23.37 -16.08
C LEU A 235 3.39 22.12 -16.65
N GLN A 236 2.69 21.38 -15.82
CA GLN A 236 1.81 20.30 -16.22
C GLN A 236 0.38 20.65 -15.81
N ILE A 237 -0.52 20.77 -16.78
CA ILE A 237 -1.92 21.07 -16.50
C ILE A 237 -2.79 20.03 -17.17
N LEU A 238 -3.77 19.53 -16.42
CA LEU A 238 -4.88 18.76 -16.93
C LEU A 238 -6.09 19.70 -16.98
N PRO A 239 -6.43 20.30 -18.14
CA PRO A 239 -7.63 21.12 -18.23
C PRO A 239 -8.86 20.29 -18.64
N GLU A 240 -10.04 20.64 -18.10
CA GLU A 240 -11.32 20.09 -18.57
C GLU A 240 -11.57 20.44 -20.04
N LYS A 241 -11.31 21.69 -20.43
CA LYS A 241 -11.38 22.19 -21.80
C LYS A 241 -10.17 23.07 -22.11
N CYS A 242 -9.64 22.96 -23.32
CA CYS A 242 -8.55 23.80 -23.80
C CYS A 242 -8.94 24.37 -25.17
N ASP A 243 -9.17 25.69 -25.25
CA ASP A 243 -9.47 26.34 -26.51
C ASP A 243 -8.18 26.51 -27.34
N ASP A 244 -8.24 26.17 -28.63
CA ASP A 244 -7.09 26.25 -29.55
C ASP A 244 -6.44 27.65 -29.57
N SER A 245 -7.25 28.70 -29.41
CA SER A 245 -6.78 30.10 -29.38
C SER A 245 -5.79 30.37 -28.24
N VAL A 246 -5.94 29.69 -27.09
CA VAL A 246 -5.02 29.78 -25.95
C VAL A 246 -3.68 29.14 -26.30
N ILE A 247 -3.70 27.99 -26.97
CA ILE A 247 -2.50 27.27 -27.41
C ILE A 247 -1.77 28.07 -28.49
N ILE A 248 -2.49 28.57 -29.50
CA ILE A 248 -1.94 29.37 -30.60
C ILE A 248 -1.25 30.63 -30.03
N LYS A 249 -1.94 31.36 -29.14
CA LYS A 249 -1.37 32.55 -28.50
C LYS A 249 -0.11 32.22 -27.70
N PHE A 250 -0.14 31.15 -26.91
CA PHE A 250 1.02 30.67 -26.16
C PHE A 250 2.20 30.38 -27.09
N LEU A 251 1.99 29.59 -28.16
CA LEU A 251 3.04 29.22 -29.10
C LEU A 251 3.61 30.43 -29.84
N GLN A 252 2.78 31.41 -30.23
CA GLN A 252 3.25 32.66 -30.83
C GLN A 252 4.11 33.50 -29.86
N GLU A 253 3.69 33.63 -28.60
CA GLU A 253 4.44 34.37 -27.58
C GLU A 253 5.76 33.68 -27.22
N TRP A 254 5.79 32.34 -27.22
CA TRP A 254 6.98 31.54 -26.92
C TRP A 254 7.98 31.52 -28.08
N THR A 255 7.52 31.24 -29.30
CA THR A 255 8.39 31.17 -30.51
C THR A 255 8.97 32.53 -30.89
N SER A 256 8.25 33.63 -30.63
CA SER A 256 8.78 34.99 -30.80
C SER A 256 9.80 35.40 -29.72
N GLY A 257 9.99 34.59 -28.67
CA GLY A 257 10.88 34.91 -27.54
C GLY A 257 10.38 36.03 -26.62
N ARG A 258 9.15 36.53 -26.84
CA ARG A 258 8.57 37.64 -26.05
C ARG A 258 8.23 37.22 -24.63
N LYS A 259 7.80 35.96 -24.43
CA LYS A 259 7.50 35.39 -23.11
C LYS A 259 8.07 33.98 -22.95
N TYR A 260 7.99 33.47 -21.72
CA TYR A 260 8.31 32.09 -21.36
C TYR A 260 9.80 31.74 -21.53
N GLN A 261 10.71 32.69 -21.32
CA GLN A 261 12.15 32.46 -21.48
C GLN A 261 12.71 31.40 -20.52
N ASN A 262 12.08 31.24 -19.35
CA ASN A 262 12.47 30.24 -18.36
C ASN A 262 11.84 28.86 -18.60
N LEU A 263 10.81 28.77 -19.47
CA LEU A 263 10.02 27.56 -19.66
C LEU A 263 10.85 26.48 -20.36
N ARG A 264 11.02 25.35 -19.67
CA ARG A 264 11.71 24.16 -20.20
C ARG A 264 10.73 23.10 -20.66
N THR A 265 9.57 22.99 -20.01
CA THR A 265 8.59 21.95 -20.32
C THR A 265 7.18 22.42 -19.99
N LEU A 266 6.29 22.33 -20.98
CA LEU A 266 4.86 22.49 -20.83
C LEU A 266 4.18 21.19 -21.25
N LEU A 267 3.36 20.60 -20.39
CA LEU A 267 2.54 19.44 -20.68
C LEU A 267 1.07 19.79 -20.48
N LEU A 268 0.28 19.66 -21.53
CA LEU A 268 -1.17 19.86 -21.49
C LEU A 268 -1.84 18.52 -21.81
N PHE A 269 -2.60 17.98 -20.87
CA PHE A 269 -3.28 16.69 -21.01
C PHE A 269 -4.79 16.88 -20.83
N SER A 270 -5.60 16.67 -21.87
CA SER A 270 -7.06 16.79 -21.75
C SER A 270 -7.74 15.44 -21.92
N GLN A 271 -8.69 15.13 -21.03
CA GLN A 271 -9.30 13.79 -20.90
C GLN A 271 -10.44 13.51 -21.90
N ARG A 272 -10.94 14.52 -22.63
CA ARG A 272 -12.20 14.43 -23.41
C ARG A 272 -12.08 14.77 -24.91
N ASN A 273 -11.05 14.28 -25.62
CA ASN A 273 -10.86 14.60 -27.06
C ASN A 273 -10.95 16.11 -27.37
N SER A 274 -10.55 16.93 -26.41
CA SER A 274 -10.85 18.35 -26.32
C SER A 274 -9.82 19.25 -26.97
N PHE A 275 -8.71 18.69 -27.47
CA PHE A 275 -7.91 19.40 -28.45
C PHE A 275 -8.68 19.36 -29.77
N SER A 276 -9.21 20.50 -30.19
CA SER A 276 -9.75 20.61 -31.55
C SER A 276 -8.63 20.32 -32.55
N ASN A 277 -9.01 19.95 -33.77
CA ASN A 277 -8.15 19.39 -34.81
C ASN A 277 -6.72 20.00 -34.78
N PRO A 278 -5.66 19.21 -34.46
CA PRO A 278 -4.29 19.71 -34.39
C PRO A 278 -3.83 20.45 -35.65
N ALA A 279 -4.43 20.14 -36.81
CA ALA A 279 -4.19 20.86 -38.05
C ALA A 279 -4.45 22.37 -37.93
N ILE A 280 -5.52 22.78 -37.24
CA ILE A 280 -5.88 24.20 -37.06
C ILE A 280 -4.77 24.93 -36.28
N VAL A 281 -4.25 24.32 -35.23
CA VAL A 281 -3.14 24.90 -34.46
C VAL A 281 -1.88 24.96 -35.31
N LEU A 282 -1.55 23.89 -36.02
CA LEU A 282 -0.31 23.76 -36.81
C LEU A 282 -0.30 24.66 -38.06
N GLU A 283 -1.44 24.94 -38.68
CA GLU A 283 -1.56 25.87 -39.83
C GLU A 283 -1.06 27.29 -39.51
N ASN A 284 -1.02 27.66 -38.23
CA ASN A 284 -0.53 28.96 -37.78
C ASN A 284 1.02 29.03 -37.65
N PHE A 285 1.74 27.94 -37.91
CA PHE A 285 3.19 27.86 -37.69
C PHE A 285 3.91 27.17 -38.84
N GLU A 286 5.16 27.58 -39.08
CA GLU A 286 6.06 26.83 -39.95
C GLU A 286 6.45 25.51 -39.26
N THR A 287 5.93 24.39 -39.79
CA THR A 287 6.18 23.06 -39.25
C THR A 287 7.05 22.25 -40.20
N MET A 288 7.89 21.38 -39.65
CA MET A 288 8.69 20.42 -40.40
C MET A 288 8.36 18.99 -39.93
N PRO A 289 8.49 17.98 -40.80
CA PRO A 289 8.39 16.59 -40.40
C PRO A 289 9.34 16.28 -39.24
N TRP A 290 8.94 15.37 -38.36
CA TRP A 290 9.81 14.92 -37.27
C TRP A 290 11.07 14.23 -37.83
N ASP A 291 12.23 14.62 -37.32
CA ASP A 291 13.54 14.08 -37.70
C ASP A 291 14.23 13.47 -36.44
N PRO A 292 14.45 12.15 -36.40
CA PRO A 292 15.09 11.47 -35.27
C PRO A 292 16.53 11.92 -35.00
N LEU A 293 17.23 12.45 -36.01
CA LEU A 293 18.61 12.92 -35.86
C LEU A 293 18.68 14.28 -35.18
N ARG A 294 17.60 15.08 -35.25
CA ARG A 294 17.51 16.41 -34.65
C ARG A 294 16.89 16.41 -33.26
N ARG A 295 15.93 15.52 -32.99
CA ARG A 295 15.28 15.42 -31.68
C ARG A 295 14.71 14.01 -31.41
N PRO A 296 14.77 13.52 -30.14
CA PRO A 296 14.23 12.21 -29.78
C PRO A 296 12.71 12.16 -29.97
N ALA A 297 12.17 10.95 -30.23
CA ALA A 297 10.73 10.72 -30.37
C ALA A 297 9.97 10.97 -29.05
N HIS A 298 10.63 10.71 -27.93
CA HIS A 298 10.11 10.92 -26.59
C HIS A 298 11.08 11.83 -25.82
N TYR A 299 10.58 12.96 -25.34
CA TYR A 299 11.35 13.82 -24.46
C TYR A 299 11.19 13.33 -23.01
N GLU A 300 12.22 12.70 -22.48
CA GLU A 300 12.27 12.35 -21.06
C GLU A 300 12.59 13.61 -20.24
N SER A 301 11.59 14.11 -19.51
CA SER A 301 11.84 15.15 -18.51
C SER A 301 12.73 14.57 -17.41
N SER A 302 14.01 14.99 -17.38
CA SER A 302 15.03 14.55 -16.42
C SER A 302 14.67 14.76 -14.94
N ARG A 303 13.62 15.55 -14.65
CA ARG A 303 13.10 15.80 -13.29
C ARG A 303 11.87 14.97 -12.90
N ASN A 304 11.28 14.16 -13.80
CA ASN A 304 10.25 13.16 -13.44
C ASN A 304 10.78 12.00 -12.58
N ARG A 305 12.10 11.97 -12.33
CA ARG A 305 12.83 10.98 -11.53
C ARG A 305 12.34 10.80 -10.09
N ILE A 306 11.67 11.79 -9.48
CA ILE A 306 11.45 11.76 -8.02
C ILE A 306 10.29 10.85 -7.57
N THR A 307 9.39 10.36 -8.44
CA THR A 307 8.28 9.52 -7.91
C THR A 307 7.67 8.48 -8.84
N PHE A 308 7.46 8.78 -10.13
CA PHE A 308 6.74 7.87 -11.03
C PHE A 308 7.65 6.93 -11.83
N GLU A 309 8.85 7.40 -12.19
CA GLU A 309 9.76 6.57 -12.98
C GLU A 309 10.44 5.51 -12.13
N LYS A 310 10.76 5.79 -10.86
CA LYS A 310 11.38 4.81 -9.95
C LYS A 310 10.45 3.64 -9.61
N SER A 311 9.14 3.86 -9.58
CA SER A 311 8.13 2.80 -9.43
C SER A 311 7.88 2.05 -10.74
N MET A 312 7.91 2.74 -11.89
CA MET A 312 7.79 2.10 -13.21
C MET A 312 9.04 1.31 -13.63
N VAL A 313 10.26 1.78 -13.33
CA VAL A 313 11.52 1.07 -13.59
C VAL A 313 11.63 -0.16 -12.70
N LYS A 314 11.31 -0.05 -11.40
CA LYS A 314 11.15 -1.23 -10.53
C LYS A 314 10.08 -2.19 -11.06
N SER A 315 8.94 -1.67 -11.55
CA SER A 315 7.88 -2.50 -12.13
C SER A 315 8.34 -3.23 -13.41
N ALA A 316 9.12 -2.58 -14.28
CA ALA A 316 9.65 -3.21 -15.49
C ALA A 316 10.69 -4.30 -15.19
N GLU A 317 11.60 -4.06 -14.24
CA GLU A 317 12.57 -5.07 -13.78
C GLU A 317 11.88 -6.24 -13.08
N VAL A 318 10.89 -5.97 -12.23
CA VAL A 318 10.07 -7.00 -11.56
C VAL A 318 9.27 -7.80 -12.58
N HIS A 319 8.65 -7.15 -13.57
CA HIS A 319 7.91 -7.85 -14.65
C HIS A 319 8.84 -8.76 -15.45
N LYS A 320 10.06 -8.30 -15.77
CA LYS A 320 11.07 -9.10 -16.46
C LYS A 320 11.51 -10.31 -15.62
N LEU A 321 11.73 -10.11 -14.31
CA LEU A 321 12.07 -11.19 -13.39
C LEU A 321 10.92 -12.21 -13.27
N LEU A 322 9.69 -11.74 -13.08
CA LEU A 322 8.50 -12.60 -13.01
C LEU A 322 8.32 -13.41 -14.29
N ASN A 323 8.55 -12.80 -15.46
CA ASN A 323 8.48 -13.50 -16.73
C ASN A 323 9.51 -14.65 -16.81
N ILE A 324 10.76 -14.40 -16.39
CA ILE A 324 11.79 -15.45 -16.33
C ILE A 324 11.38 -16.56 -15.36
N LEU A 325 10.98 -16.20 -14.14
CA LEU A 325 10.57 -17.16 -13.12
C LEU A 325 9.39 -18.03 -13.60
N ASN A 326 8.31 -17.41 -14.10
CA ASN A 326 7.12 -18.13 -14.55
C ASN A 326 7.39 -19.00 -15.79
N THR A 327 8.26 -18.55 -16.70
CA THR A 327 8.65 -19.35 -17.87
C THR A 327 9.47 -20.57 -17.43
N THR A 328 10.42 -20.39 -16.51
CA THR A 328 11.22 -21.50 -15.99
C THR A 328 10.39 -22.49 -15.18
N SER A 329 9.48 -22.01 -14.32
CA SER A 329 8.57 -22.86 -13.54
C SER A 329 7.62 -23.64 -14.43
N CYS A 330 7.08 -23.02 -15.50
CA CYS A 330 6.29 -23.72 -16.51
C CYS A 330 7.08 -24.82 -17.20
N GLY A 331 8.33 -24.56 -17.57
CA GLY A 331 9.23 -25.59 -18.12
C GLY A 331 9.38 -26.80 -17.19
N PHE A 332 9.67 -26.56 -15.89
CA PHE A 332 9.74 -27.63 -14.89
C PHE A 332 8.40 -28.36 -14.72
N SER A 333 7.28 -27.62 -14.64
CA SER A 333 5.94 -28.19 -14.50
C SER A 333 5.64 -29.15 -15.65
N ILE A 334 5.88 -28.73 -16.90
CA ILE A 334 5.64 -29.57 -18.08
C ILE A 334 6.51 -30.83 -18.04
N ILE A 335 7.80 -30.71 -17.74
CA ILE A 335 8.73 -31.86 -17.70
C ILE A 335 8.32 -32.85 -16.62
N PHE A 336 8.16 -32.40 -15.37
CA PHE A 336 7.87 -33.28 -14.24
C PHE A 336 6.47 -33.87 -14.31
N ASN A 337 5.46 -33.09 -14.68
CA ASN A 337 4.10 -33.62 -14.82
C ASN A 337 3.97 -34.58 -16.01
N SER A 338 4.68 -34.35 -17.12
CA SER A 338 4.73 -35.32 -18.24
C SER A 338 5.40 -36.63 -17.82
N TYR A 339 6.52 -36.54 -17.08
CA TYR A 339 7.20 -37.71 -16.55
C TYR A 339 6.33 -38.46 -15.52
N LEU A 340 5.62 -37.74 -14.66
CA LEU A 340 4.69 -38.31 -13.69
C LEU A 340 3.53 -39.04 -14.39
N ILE A 341 2.95 -38.45 -15.43
CA ILE A 341 1.92 -39.11 -16.26
C ILE A 341 2.49 -40.37 -16.89
N PHE A 342 3.69 -40.32 -17.47
CA PHE A 342 4.36 -41.50 -18.03
C PHE A 342 4.53 -42.62 -16.99
N LEU A 343 4.99 -42.30 -15.77
CA LEU A 343 5.13 -43.27 -14.69
C LEU A 343 3.79 -43.85 -14.24
N ILE A 344 2.75 -43.00 -14.12
CA ILE A 344 1.41 -43.46 -13.74
C ILE A 344 0.86 -44.44 -14.77
N LEU A 345 1.03 -44.16 -16.06
CA LEU A 345 0.51 -45.01 -17.13
C LEU A 345 1.29 -46.32 -17.29
N THR A 346 2.61 -46.31 -17.06
CA THR A 346 3.49 -47.46 -17.38
C THR A 346 3.92 -48.29 -16.17
N LYS A 347 3.99 -47.71 -14.96
CA LYS A 347 4.57 -48.34 -13.77
C LYS A 347 3.62 -48.44 -12.58
N SER A 348 2.41 -47.89 -12.64
CA SER A 348 1.49 -47.90 -11.49
C SER A 348 0.87 -49.28 -11.20
N PRO A 349 0.74 -49.66 -9.92
CA PRO A 349 0.08 -50.91 -9.50
C PRO A 349 -1.42 -50.94 -9.88
N LYS A 350 -1.94 -52.13 -10.17
CA LYS A 350 -3.35 -52.32 -10.58
C LYS A 350 -4.33 -51.98 -9.45
N GLU A 351 -3.89 -52.05 -8.19
CA GLU A 351 -4.65 -51.72 -6.99
C GLU A 351 -5.06 -50.23 -6.92
N LEU A 352 -4.34 -49.33 -7.62
CA LEU A 352 -4.64 -47.89 -7.67
C LEU A 352 -5.78 -47.52 -8.65
N SER A 353 -6.41 -48.53 -9.27
CA SER A 353 -7.53 -48.49 -10.23
C SER A 353 -7.99 -47.11 -10.70
N VAL A 354 -8.79 -46.39 -9.91
CA VAL A 354 -9.39 -45.09 -10.27
C VAL A 354 -8.55 -43.90 -9.81
N TYR A 355 -7.80 -44.06 -8.73
CA TYR A 355 -6.94 -43.02 -8.19
C TYR A 355 -5.90 -42.53 -9.21
N LYS A 356 -5.42 -43.43 -10.07
CA LYS A 356 -4.49 -43.10 -11.15
C LYS A 356 -5.05 -42.05 -12.12
N TYR A 357 -6.35 -42.08 -12.41
CA TYR A 357 -6.97 -41.09 -13.31
C TYR A 357 -7.10 -39.73 -12.64
N LEU A 358 -7.32 -39.69 -11.33
CA LEU A 358 -7.30 -38.44 -10.56
C LEU A 358 -5.90 -37.81 -10.52
N LEU A 359 -4.85 -38.63 -10.39
CA LEU A 359 -3.46 -38.15 -10.46
C LEU A 359 -3.12 -37.62 -11.86
N VAL A 360 -3.46 -38.35 -12.93
CA VAL A 360 -3.25 -37.89 -14.33
C VAL A 360 -4.02 -36.59 -14.59
N PHE A 361 -5.27 -36.48 -14.14
CA PHE A 361 -6.06 -35.27 -14.25
C PHE A 361 -5.39 -34.08 -13.55
N THR A 362 -4.87 -34.29 -12.33
CA THR A 362 -4.17 -33.24 -11.56
C THR A 362 -2.92 -32.77 -12.30
N SER A 363 -2.13 -33.69 -12.85
CA SER A 363 -0.93 -33.35 -13.62
C SER A 363 -1.25 -32.58 -14.90
N ILE A 364 -2.28 -32.97 -15.65
CA ILE A 364 -2.74 -32.23 -16.84
C ILE A 364 -3.22 -30.82 -16.45
N PHE A 365 -3.98 -30.72 -15.36
CA PHE A 365 -4.48 -29.45 -14.84
C PHE A 365 -3.34 -28.50 -14.44
N GLU A 366 -2.32 -28.99 -13.73
CA GLU A 366 -1.14 -28.20 -13.35
C GLU A 366 -0.32 -27.74 -14.57
N MET A 367 -0.22 -28.57 -15.61
CA MET A 367 0.43 -28.20 -16.86
C MET A 367 -0.29 -27.02 -17.53
N PHE A 368 -1.62 -27.11 -17.69
CA PHE A 368 -2.42 -26.01 -18.24
C PHE A 368 -2.36 -24.75 -17.38
N TYR A 369 -2.40 -24.89 -16.06
CA TYR A 369 -2.30 -23.74 -15.16
C TYR A 369 -0.96 -23.03 -15.29
N SER A 370 0.14 -23.79 -15.34
CA SER A 370 1.49 -23.22 -15.50
C SER A 370 1.70 -22.53 -16.85
N LEU A 371 1.10 -23.05 -17.93
CA LEU A 371 1.11 -22.40 -19.24
C LEU A 371 0.40 -21.03 -19.20
N LEU A 372 -0.75 -20.98 -18.52
CA LEU A 372 -1.52 -19.77 -18.37
C LEU A 372 -0.78 -18.73 -17.51
N GLU A 373 -0.13 -19.16 -16.43
CA GLU A 373 0.68 -18.30 -15.57
C GLU A 373 1.93 -17.74 -16.28
N ALA A 374 2.61 -18.57 -17.08
CA ALA A 374 3.73 -18.14 -17.91
C ALA A 374 3.30 -17.13 -18.99
N TYR A 375 2.13 -17.32 -19.60
CA TYR A 375 1.63 -16.39 -20.60
C TYR A 375 1.17 -15.06 -19.98
N LEU A 376 0.40 -15.09 -18.90
CA LEU A 376 -0.19 -13.91 -18.28
C LEU A 376 0.80 -13.10 -17.46
N VAL A 377 1.78 -13.75 -16.82
CA VAL A 377 2.72 -13.11 -15.87
C VAL A 377 1.95 -12.25 -14.84
N PRO A 378 1.07 -12.85 -14.04
CA PRO A 378 0.19 -12.10 -13.14
C PRO A 378 0.99 -11.45 -12.02
N ILE A 379 0.70 -10.17 -11.76
CA ILE A 379 1.25 -9.41 -10.64
C ILE A 379 0.20 -9.41 -9.54
N HIS A 380 0.47 -10.14 -8.46
CA HIS A 380 -0.38 -10.19 -7.28
C HIS A 380 -0.04 -9.02 -6.35
N TYR A 381 -1.03 -8.19 -6.06
CA TYR A 381 -0.95 -7.12 -5.09
C TYR A 381 -2.04 -7.32 -4.04
N SER A 382 -1.62 -7.85 -2.90
CA SER A 382 -2.47 -8.05 -1.74
C SER A 382 -2.34 -6.84 -0.81
N PHE A 383 -3.46 -6.19 -0.52
CA PHE A 383 -3.54 -5.10 0.45
C PHE A 383 -4.73 -5.31 1.40
N ASP A 384 -4.43 -5.46 2.69
CA ASP A 384 -5.37 -5.84 3.74
C ASP A 384 -6.22 -7.07 3.38
N THR A 385 -7.48 -6.86 3.00
CA THR A 385 -8.46 -7.92 2.64
C THR A 385 -8.73 -8.00 1.13
N THR A 386 -8.07 -7.16 0.33
CA THR A 386 -8.26 -7.07 -1.12
C THR A 386 -7.03 -7.59 -1.86
N ASP A 387 -7.24 -8.61 -2.68
CA ASP A 387 -6.23 -9.13 -3.60
C ASP A 387 -6.52 -8.62 -5.01
N LEU A 388 -5.59 -7.85 -5.57
CA LEU A 388 -5.63 -7.36 -6.94
C LEU A 388 -4.63 -8.15 -7.79
N VAL A 389 -5.09 -8.69 -8.92
CA VAL A 389 -4.20 -9.25 -9.95
C VAL A 389 -4.16 -8.34 -11.15
N MET A 390 -2.96 -7.87 -11.47
CA MET A 390 -2.69 -7.03 -12.62
C MET A 390 -1.90 -7.82 -13.68
N ILE A 391 -2.23 -7.59 -14.95
CA ILE A 391 -1.51 -8.18 -16.08
C ILE A 391 -1.04 -7.04 -16.97
N SER A 392 0.25 -7.07 -17.34
CA SER A 392 0.77 -6.18 -18.35
C SER A 392 0.16 -6.51 -19.71
N VAL A 393 -0.35 -5.49 -20.40
CA VAL A 393 -0.91 -5.61 -21.75
C VAL A 393 0.14 -5.28 -22.82
N LYS A 394 1.23 -4.58 -22.45
CA LYS A 394 2.18 -4.00 -23.40
C LYS A 394 2.95 -5.05 -24.22
N ASP A 395 3.13 -6.23 -23.65
CA ASP A 395 3.92 -7.35 -24.17
C ASP A 395 3.05 -8.49 -24.72
N LYS A 396 1.73 -8.32 -24.80
CA LYS A 396 0.79 -9.38 -25.19
C LYS A 396 0.16 -9.09 -26.55
N SER A 397 0.04 -10.13 -27.38
CA SER A 397 -0.54 -10.04 -28.73
C SER A 397 -2.07 -10.11 -28.74
N LEU A 398 -2.69 -10.55 -27.64
CA LEU A 398 -4.15 -10.68 -27.52
C LEU A 398 -4.82 -9.36 -27.14
N SER A 399 -6.08 -9.19 -27.58
CA SER A 399 -6.87 -8.01 -27.22
C SER A 399 -7.17 -7.97 -25.71
N ARG A 400 -7.44 -6.77 -25.18
CA ARG A 400 -7.74 -6.57 -23.75
C ARG A 400 -8.92 -7.43 -23.28
N SER A 401 -9.95 -7.60 -24.11
CA SER A 401 -11.11 -8.43 -23.77
C SER A 401 -10.73 -9.90 -23.60
N PHE A 402 -9.89 -10.44 -24.47
CA PHE A 402 -9.38 -11.82 -24.33
C PHE A 402 -8.46 -11.98 -23.12
N LEU A 403 -7.61 -10.99 -22.82
CA LEU A 403 -6.76 -11.02 -21.63
C LEU A 403 -7.57 -11.00 -20.34
N LEU A 404 -8.69 -10.26 -20.28
CA LEU A 404 -9.60 -10.27 -19.15
C LEU A 404 -10.23 -11.66 -18.95
N ILE A 405 -10.65 -12.31 -20.04
CA ILE A 405 -11.19 -13.68 -19.99
C ILE A 405 -10.12 -14.65 -19.47
N LEU A 406 -8.91 -14.59 -20.00
CA LEU A 406 -7.80 -15.44 -19.55
C LEU A 406 -7.44 -15.20 -18.07
N ASN A 407 -7.44 -13.94 -17.61
CA ASN A 407 -7.23 -13.62 -16.20
C ASN A 407 -8.33 -14.22 -15.30
N SER A 408 -9.57 -14.21 -15.77
CA SER A 408 -10.71 -14.79 -15.06
C SER A 408 -10.57 -16.32 -14.97
N ILE A 409 -10.14 -16.95 -16.06
CA ILE A 409 -9.81 -18.38 -16.11
C ILE A 409 -8.69 -18.69 -15.10
N TYR A 410 -7.61 -17.89 -15.08
CA TYR A 410 -6.49 -18.05 -14.17
C TYR A 410 -6.93 -18.10 -12.69
N TRP A 411 -7.80 -17.19 -12.27
CA TRP A 411 -8.39 -17.21 -10.93
C TRP A 411 -9.25 -18.45 -10.66
N GLY A 412 -9.99 -18.90 -11.68
CA GLY A 412 -10.72 -20.17 -11.64
C GLY A 412 -9.80 -21.37 -11.39
N PHE A 413 -8.64 -21.42 -12.04
CA PHE A 413 -7.63 -22.46 -11.81
C PHE A 413 -7.02 -22.37 -10.40
N PHE A 414 -6.67 -21.17 -9.92
CA PHE A 414 -6.14 -20.96 -8.57
C PHE A 414 -7.09 -21.54 -7.49
N GLY A 415 -8.38 -21.20 -7.54
CA GLY A 415 -9.38 -21.74 -6.61
C GLY A 415 -9.67 -23.24 -6.78
N SER A 416 -9.59 -23.74 -8.02
CA SER A 416 -9.85 -25.16 -8.32
C SER A 416 -8.74 -26.08 -7.80
N THR A 417 -7.49 -25.60 -7.76
CA THR A 417 -6.33 -26.36 -7.25
C THR A 417 -6.55 -26.88 -5.82
N LEU A 418 -7.02 -26.02 -4.92
CA LEU A 418 -7.35 -26.40 -3.54
C LEU A 418 -8.45 -27.48 -3.49
N SER A 419 -9.41 -27.41 -4.40
CA SER A 419 -10.53 -28.35 -4.46
C SER A 419 -10.09 -29.73 -4.93
N ILE A 420 -9.20 -29.79 -5.92
CA ILE A 420 -8.60 -31.04 -6.40
C ILE A 420 -7.87 -31.73 -5.25
N TYR A 421 -7.11 -31.01 -4.43
CA TYR A 421 -6.44 -31.59 -3.25
C TYR A 421 -7.43 -32.10 -2.20
N VAL A 422 -8.56 -31.42 -1.99
CA VAL A 422 -9.63 -31.93 -1.12
C VAL A 422 -10.21 -33.24 -1.66
N VAL A 423 -10.42 -33.36 -2.97
CA VAL A 423 -10.89 -34.60 -3.60
C VAL A 423 -9.87 -35.74 -3.42
N HIS A 424 -8.57 -35.46 -3.56
CA HIS A 424 -7.51 -36.43 -3.23
C HIS A 424 -7.61 -36.92 -1.79
N PHE A 425 -7.83 -35.99 -0.86
CA PHE A 425 -7.95 -36.32 0.56
C PHE A 425 -9.19 -37.19 0.85
N ILE A 426 -10.36 -36.79 0.33
CA ILE A 426 -11.62 -37.54 0.47
C ILE A 426 -11.46 -38.94 -0.09
N TYR A 427 -10.88 -39.08 -1.28
CA TYR A 427 -10.64 -40.39 -1.88
C TYR A 427 -9.79 -41.28 -0.97
N ARG A 428 -8.65 -40.78 -0.46
CA ARG A 428 -7.76 -41.54 0.44
C ARG A 428 -8.48 -41.94 1.73
N TYR A 429 -9.26 -41.04 2.32
CA TYR A 429 -10.04 -41.33 3.52
C TYR A 429 -11.08 -42.44 3.29
N LEU A 430 -11.82 -42.37 2.18
CA LEU A 430 -12.83 -43.38 1.84
C LEU A 430 -12.18 -44.74 1.55
N ALA A 431 -10.97 -44.77 0.98
CA ALA A 431 -10.23 -46.00 0.68
C ALA A 431 -9.80 -46.72 1.95
N ILE A 432 -9.27 -45.97 2.91
CA ILE A 432 -8.87 -46.50 4.22
C ILE A 432 -10.09 -46.97 5.02
N SER A 433 -11.19 -46.20 4.95
CA SER A 433 -12.41 -46.48 5.71
C SER A 433 -13.29 -47.59 5.10
N LYS A 434 -12.93 -48.11 3.89
CA LYS A 434 -13.71 -49.10 3.12
C LYS A 434 -15.20 -48.74 2.99
N ASN A 435 -15.49 -47.44 2.83
CA ASN A 435 -16.87 -46.95 2.77
C ASN A 435 -17.50 -47.20 1.39
N LYS A 436 -18.79 -47.59 1.34
CA LYS A 436 -19.56 -47.82 0.10
C LYS A 436 -19.55 -46.62 -0.85
N LEU A 437 -19.38 -45.40 -0.34
CA LEU A 437 -19.24 -44.19 -1.17
C LEU A 437 -18.04 -44.24 -2.14
N MET A 438 -17.07 -45.15 -1.94
CA MET A 438 -15.98 -45.38 -2.89
C MET A 438 -16.48 -45.76 -4.29
N GLU A 439 -17.62 -46.45 -4.38
CA GLU A 439 -18.21 -46.85 -5.68
C GLU A 439 -18.59 -45.64 -6.54
N THR A 440 -18.79 -44.46 -5.95
CA THR A 440 -19.08 -43.23 -6.69
C THR A 440 -17.89 -42.75 -7.53
N PHE A 441 -16.66 -43.07 -7.13
CA PHE A 441 -15.45 -42.78 -7.91
C PHE A 441 -15.27 -43.77 -9.07
N ASN A 442 -15.83 -44.98 -8.97
CA ASN A 442 -15.72 -46.03 -9.99
C ASN A 442 -16.68 -45.88 -11.18
N SER A 443 -17.35 -44.73 -11.32
CA SER A 443 -18.36 -44.48 -12.35
C SER A 443 -18.19 -43.08 -12.97
N TRP A 444 -18.99 -42.74 -14.00
CA TRP A 444 -19.04 -41.41 -14.60
C TRP A 444 -19.28 -40.27 -13.58
N LYS A 445 -19.81 -40.61 -12.40
CA LYS A 445 -19.99 -39.71 -11.25
C LYS A 445 -18.66 -39.16 -10.69
N PHE A 446 -17.51 -39.74 -11.05
CA PHE A 446 -16.19 -39.14 -10.80
C PHE A 446 -16.06 -37.72 -11.39
N LEU A 447 -16.65 -37.48 -12.58
CA LEU A 447 -16.67 -36.14 -13.18
C LEU A 447 -17.45 -35.15 -12.32
N LEU A 448 -18.48 -35.59 -11.59
CA LEU A 448 -19.21 -34.74 -10.65
C LEU A 448 -18.30 -34.26 -9.52
N TRP A 449 -17.44 -35.14 -8.98
CA TRP A 449 -16.43 -34.77 -7.96
C TRP A 449 -15.43 -33.73 -8.46
N LEU A 450 -15.08 -33.75 -9.75
CA LEU A 450 -14.20 -32.75 -10.38
C LEU A 450 -14.93 -31.42 -10.67
N THR A 451 -16.24 -31.45 -10.87
CA THR A 451 -17.09 -30.27 -11.14
C THR A 451 -17.75 -29.67 -9.89
N ILE A 452 -17.50 -30.22 -8.70
CA ILE A 452 -18.09 -29.75 -7.42
C ILE A 452 -17.87 -28.25 -7.15
N ARG A 453 -16.88 -27.62 -7.80
CA ARG A 453 -16.67 -26.16 -7.78
C ARG A 453 -17.08 -25.40 -9.05
N LEU A 454 -17.47 -26.08 -10.13
CA LEU A 454 -17.85 -25.42 -11.40
C LEU A 454 -19.33 -25.04 -11.46
N VAL A 455 -20.17 -25.56 -10.57
CA VAL A 455 -21.58 -25.14 -10.40
C VAL A 455 -21.70 -24.26 -9.15
N GLN A 456 -21.08 -23.08 -9.19
CA GLN A 456 -21.49 -21.97 -8.33
C GLN A 456 -22.20 -20.92 -9.19
N ASN A 457 -23.40 -21.28 -9.67
CA ASN A 457 -24.39 -20.26 -9.99
C ASN A 457 -25.80 -20.74 -9.67
N ARG A 458 -26.34 -20.08 -8.63
CA ARG A 458 -27.73 -19.91 -8.17
C ARG A 458 -28.71 -21.09 -8.27
N LYS A 459 -29.13 -21.52 -7.06
CA LYS A 459 -30.41 -22.17 -6.72
C LYS A 459 -30.60 -23.62 -7.19
N SER A 460 -29.86 -24.55 -6.61
CA SER A 460 -30.40 -25.89 -6.32
C SER A 460 -29.57 -26.55 -5.23
N GLU A 461 -30.19 -26.83 -4.10
CA GLU A 461 -29.61 -27.54 -2.96
C GLU A 461 -29.35 -29.00 -3.37
N ILE A 462 -28.10 -29.31 -3.70
CA ILE A 462 -27.60 -30.69 -3.78
C ILE A 462 -26.92 -31.00 -2.43
N PRO A 463 -27.11 -32.20 -1.84
CA PRO A 463 -26.69 -32.54 -0.47
C PRO A 463 -25.17 -32.59 -0.20
N ILE A 464 -24.34 -32.03 -1.08
CA ILE A 464 -22.89 -31.85 -0.90
C ILE A 464 -22.57 -30.49 -0.23
N PHE A 465 -23.50 -29.53 -0.29
CA PHE A 465 -23.37 -28.19 0.30
C PHE A 465 -23.12 -28.15 1.83
N PRO A 466 -23.69 -29.04 2.66
CA PRO A 466 -23.41 -29.03 4.10
C PRO A 466 -21.96 -29.40 4.42
N ILE A 467 -21.34 -30.28 3.62
CA ILE A 467 -19.95 -30.71 3.81
C ILE A 467 -19.01 -29.54 3.47
N PHE A 468 -19.21 -28.87 2.33
CA PHE A 468 -18.38 -27.73 1.95
C PHE A 468 -18.53 -26.50 2.87
N ARG A 469 -19.73 -26.25 3.40
CA ARG A 469 -19.95 -25.21 4.42
C ARG A 469 -19.24 -25.55 5.73
N LEU A 470 -19.28 -26.82 6.16
CA LEU A 470 -18.49 -27.33 7.28
C LEU A 470 -16.97 -27.19 7.06
N PHE A 471 -16.47 -27.37 5.83
CA PHE A 471 -15.04 -27.21 5.53
C PHE A 471 -14.61 -25.75 5.39
N SER A 472 -15.43 -24.86 4.81
CA SER A 472 -15.08 -23.44 4.66
C SER A 472 -15.10 -22.69 6.00
N GLU A 473 -16.08 -22.96 6.87
CA GLU A 473 -16.14 -22.37 8.22
C GLU A 473 -14.99 -22.86 9.13
N ASN A 474 -14.42 -24.04 8.86
CA ASN A 474 -13.29 -24.57 9.63
C ASN A 474 -11.91 -24.18 9.09
N PHE A 475 -11.82 -23.70 7.85
CA PHE A 475 -10.56 -23.22 7.25
C PHE A 475 -10.23 -21.78 7.64
N SER A 476 -11.24 -20.93 7.90
CA SER A 476 -11.03 -19.51 8.23
C SER A 476 -10.40 -19.29 9.62
N ASP A 477 -10.52 -20.26 10.53
CA ASP A 477 -10.23 -20.06 11.96
C ASP A 477 -9.11 -20.96 12.52
N GLY A 478 -8.33 -21.66 11.70
CA GLY A 478 -7.28 -22.58 12.19
C GLY A 478 -7.80 -23.83 12.93
N LYS A 479 -9.12 -23.96 13.11
CA LYS A 479 -9.84 -25.08 13.75
C LYS A 479 -9.77 -26.39 12.98
N PHE A 480 -9.40 -26.35 11.69
CA PHE A 480 -9.15 -27.56 10.90
C PHE A 480 -8.07 -28.45 11.55
N SER A 481 -7.00 -27.85 12.07
CA SER A 481 -5.94 -28.62 12.75
C SER A 481 -6.49 -29.36 13.97
N ASP A 482 -7.21 -28.68 14.85
CA ASP A 482 -7.79 -29.24 16.08
C ASP A 482 -8.84 -30.32 15.82
N PHE A 483 -9.73 -30.11 14.83
CA PHE A 483 -10.73 -31.11 14.42
C PHE A 483 -10.07 -32.36 13.82
N PHE A 484 -9.03 -32.16 13.01
CA PHE A 484 -8.28 -33.24 12.34
C PHE A 484 -7.45 -34.06 13.35
N PHE A 485 -6.77 -33.41 14.30
CA PHE A 485 -5.93 -34.07 15.29
C PHE A 485 -6.75 -34.82 16.36
N ARG A 486 -7.91 -34.31 16.79
CA ARG A 486 -8.80 -35.00 17.74
C ARG A 486 -9.41 -36.29 17.18
N LYS A 487 -9.64 -36.37 15.86
CA LYS A 487 -10.23 -37.56 15.24
C LYS A 487 -9.21 -38.64 14.89
N ILE A 488 -7.96 -38.26 14.64
CA ILE A 488 -6.85 -39.18 14.34
C ILE A 488 -6.18 -39.70 15.62
N PHE A 489 -6.12 -38.89 16.69
CA PHE A 489 -5.56 -39.28 17.98
C PHE A 489 -6.62 -39.11 19.10
N PRO A 490 -7.60 -40.02 19.19
CA PRO A 490 -8.72 -39.88 20.13
C PRO A 490 -8.30 -39.88 21.61
N ASN A 491 -7.10 -40.37 21.92
CA ASN A 491 -6.60 -40.50 23.30
C ASN A 491 -5.50 -39.47 23.68
N GLY A 492 -5.32 -38.40 22.90
CA GLY A 492 -4.55 -37.22 23.34
C GLY A 492 -3.02 -37.37 23.51
N ASN A 493 -2.43 -38.54 23.25
CA ASN A 493 -0.97 -38.72 23.32
C ASN A 493 -0.30 -38.29 22.02
N PHE A 494 0.11 -37.03 21.96
CA PHE A 494 0.97 -36.49 20.90
C PHE A 494 2.43 -36.95 21.11
N PRO A 495 3.14 -37.47 20.09
CA PRO A 495 4.58 -37.67 20.18
C PRO A 495 5.28 -36.30 20.24
N ASN A 496 5.94 -35.98 21.36
CA ASN A 496 6.64 -34.72 21.59
C ASN A 496 7.62 -34.32 20.46
N TRP A 497 8.15 -35.29 19.73
CA TRP A 497 9.05 -35.07 18.59
C TRP A 497 8.38 -34.36 17.39
N PHE A 498 7.07 -34.54 17.19
CA PHE A 498 6.35 -33.98 16.03
C PHE A 498 6.19 -32.46 16.11
N PHE A 499 5.84 -31.92 17.29
CA PHE A 499 5.76 -30.47 17.51
C PHE A 499 7.14 -29.80 17.52
N GLY A 500 8.17 -30.48 18.06
CA GLY A 500 9.53 -29.95 18.08
C GLY A 500 10.05 -29.64 16.68
N LYS A 501 9.89 -30.59 15.75
CA LYS A 501 10.37 -30.46 14.36
C LYS A 501 9.51 -29.50 13.53
N PHE A 502 8.20 -29.48 13.74
CA PHE A 502 7.29 -28.57 13.02
C PHE A 502 7.50 -27.11 13.46
N SER A 503 7.70 -26.85 14.77
CA SER A 503 8.02 -25.51 15.27
C SER A 503 9.41 -25.04 14.82
N GLU A 504 10.38 -25.96 14.69
CA GLU A 504 11.72 -25.63 14.17
C GLU A 504 11.70 -25.29 12.67
N ILE A 505 10.89 -26.00 11.88
CA ILE A 505 10.72 -25.74 10.44
C ILE A 505 9.98 -24.42 10.22
N VAL A 506 8.88 -24.17 10.94
CA VAL A 506 8.14 -22.90 10.87
C VAL A 506 8.97 -21.73 11.40
N GLY A 507 9.79 -21.96 12.44
CA GLY A 507 10.73 -20.99 12.97
C GLY A 507 11.89 -20.63 12.03
N LYS A 508 12.24 -21.52 11.09
CA LYS A 508 13.23 -21.25 10.03
C LYS A 508 12.67 -20.43 8.86
N PHE A 509 11.37 -20.53 8.57
CA PHE A 509 10.69 -19.70 7.55
C PHE A 509 10.25 -18.32 8.08
N SER A 510 10.02 -18.20 9.38
CA SER A 510 9.67 -16.95 10.06
C SER A 510 10.92 -16.27 10.62
N GLY A 511 11.66 -15.58 9.74
CA GLY A 511 12.82 -14.77 10.13
C GLY A 511 12.44 -13.57 11.00
N LYS A 512 12.10 -13.76 12.28
CA LYS A 512 12.04 -12.72 13.33
C LYS A 512 11.93 -13.37 14.72
N LYS A 513 13.09 -13.59 15.37
CA LYS A 513 13.28 -14.14 16.73
C LYS A 513 12.65 -13.33 17.90
N ARG A 514 11.72 -12.39 17.68
CA ARG A 514 11.21 -11.47 18.73
C ARG A 514 9.76 -11.64 19.18
N LYS A 515 8.99 -12.61 18.68
CA LYS A 515 7.56 -12.76 19.07
C LYS A 515 7.22 -13.90 20.06
N ILE A 516 8.20 -14.66 20.54
CA ILE A 516 7.90 -15.83 21.42
C ILE A 516 7.62 -15.43 22.88
N ARG A 517 8.23 -14.34 23.40
CA ARG A 517 8.00 -13.90 24.80
C ARG A 517 6.64 -13.27 25.06
N PHE A 518 5.96 -12.75 24.04
CA PHE A 518 4.67 -12.07 24.22
C PHE A 518 3.50 -13.05 24.36
N PHE A 519 3.57 -14.20 23.69
CA PHE A 519 2.53 -15.23 23.76
C PHE A 519 2.55 -16.04 25.06
N GLU A 520 3.72 -16.25 25.69
CA GLU A 520 3.79 -16.91 27.01
C GLU A 520 3.17 -16.04 28.13
N VAL A 521 3.30 -14.72 28.05
CA VAL A 521 2.71 -13.78 29.03
C VAL A 521 1.18 -13.75 28.91
N LEU A 522 0.65 -13.82 27.69
CA LEU A 522 -0.80 -13.90 27.45
C LEU A 522 -1.40 -15.24 27.89
N LYS A 523 -0.68 -16.35 27.71
CA LYS A 523 -1.11 -17.68 28.17
C LYS A 523 -1.21 -17.76 29.71
N LYS A 524 -0.34 -17.03 30.43
CA LYS A 524 -0.36 -16.95 31.90
C LYS A 524 -1.50 -16.09 32.45
N LYS A 525 -1.92 -15.03 31.74
CA LYS A 525 -3.06 -14.19 32.12
C LYS A 525 -4.43 -14.81 31.78
N ALA A 526 -4.53 -15.56 30.69
CA ALA A 526 -5.77 -16.23 30.31
C ALA A 526 -6.16 -17.38 31.26
N LYS A 527 -5.17 -18.03 31.90
CA LYS A 527 -5.42 -19.12 32.86
C LYS A 527 -6.05 -18.65 34.18
N HIS A 528 -5.76 -17.42 34.61
CA HIS A 528 -6.35 -16.85 35.84
C HIS A 528 -7.78 -16.33 35.67
N LEU A 529 -8.26 -16.13 34.44
CA LEU A 529 -9.62 -15.63 34.16
C LEU A 529 -10.66 -16.75 33.98
N VAL A 530 -10.22 -18.00 33.82
CA VAL A 530 -11.11 -19.16 33.65
C VAL A 530 -11.36 -19.87 34.98
N ASP A 531 -10.40 -19.86 35.91
CA ASP A 531 -10.55 -20.50 37.23
C ASP A 531 -11.40 -19.68 38.25
N GLY A 532 -11.95 -18.53 37.84
CA GLY A 532 -12.74 -17.62 38.69
C GLY A 532 -14.27 -17.70 38.52
N PHE A 533 -14.78 -18.57 37.65
CA PHE A 533 -16.20 -18.62 37.29
C PHE A 533 -16.95 -19.92 37.68
N ASP A 534 -16.30 -20.90 38.31
CA ASP A 534 -16.90 -22.21 38.65
C ASP A 534 -17.24 -22.43 40.15
N HIS A 535 -17.25 -21.36 40.97
CA HIS A 535 -17.71 -21.46 42.36
C HIS A 535 -18.65 -20.31 42.73
N GLN A 536 -19.92 -20.43 42.34
CA GLN A 536 -21.10 -19.93 43.08
C GLN A 536 -22.36 -20.22 42.25
N ASN A 537 -22.95 -21.42 42.42
CA ASN A 537 -24.39 -21.68 42.30
C ASN A 537 -24.68 -23.17 42.59
N SER A 538 -24.62 -23.51 43.88
CA SER A 538 -25.35 -24.62 44.48
C SER A 538 -26.06 -24.04 45.70
N GLY A 539 -27.38 -23.87 45.62
CA GLY A 539 -28.20 -23.26 46.67
C GLY A 539 -28.34 -24.16 47.91
N PRO A 540 -29.14 -23.71 48.90
CA PRO A 540 -29.78 -24.66 49.79
C PRO A 540 -31.31 -24.51 49.83
N ASP A 541 -31.92 -25.64 50.15
CA ASP A 541 -33.33 -25.91 50.40
C ASP A 541 -33.97 -24.97 51.44
N ASN A 542 -35.17 -24.48 51.12
CA ASN A 542 -36.42 -24.64 51.88
C ASN A 542 -37.60 -24.00 51.13
#